data_AF-W4V251-F1
#
_entry.id   AF-W4V251-F1
#
_cell.length_a   1.000
_cell.length_b   1.000
_cell.length_c   1.000
_cell.angle_alpha   90.00
_cell.angle_beta   90.00
_cell.angle_gamma   90.00
#
_symmetry.space_group_name_H-M   'P 1'
#
loop_
_entity.id
_entity.type
_entity.pdbx_description
1 polymer ?
#
loop_
_entity_poly.entity_id
_entity_poly.type
_entity_poly.pdbx_seq_one_letter_code
_entity_poly.pdbx_strand_id
1 'polypeptide(L)'
;MDFQQAVLEINTDNKKVLLQALKVISRVAFHNPNAVETIIADIKNKLHHSDEDICSYACWTAGQIGRNRPEWYSDKIRENALFALGWIGRADPRLVESRIEEIIHMFRDKCAKVRHSMIWASENIANTKPEIFEKYIDIYESLLDDPDTEYVRGESPEFFRVMGKSRPDIVERSIKKLEKKLEDEDRVTRIHAKGALKVILKNME
;
A
#
# COMPACT_ATOMS: atom_id res chain seq x y z
N MET A 1 -18.23 27.72 5.50
CA MET A 1 -18.07 27.01 6.78
C MET A 1 -16.61 27.09 7.15
N ASP A 2 -16.30 27.62 8.33
CA ASP A 2 -14.95 27.64 8.89
C ASP A 2 -14.67 26.32 9.66
N PHE A 3 -13.45 26.19 10.22
CA PHE A 3 -13.05 24.97 10.91
C PHE A 3 -13.83 24.74 12.22
N GLN A 4 -14.06 25.78 13.03
CA GLN A 4 -14.83 25.62 14.27
C GLN A 4 -16.25 25.15 13.99
N GLN A 5 -16.93 25.74 12.99
CA GLN A 5 -18.25 25.30 12.58
C GLN A 5 -18.22 23.88 12.02
N ALA A 6 -17.19 23.52 11.22
CA ALA A 6 -17.07 22.17 10.69
C ALA A 6 -16.92 21.11 11.79
N VAL A 7 -16.18 21.42 12.86
CA VAL A 7 -16.06 20.55 14.04
C VAL A 7 -17.41 20.34 14.72
N LEU A 8 -18.20 21.40 14.90
CA LEU A 8 -19.53 21.30 15.51
C LEU A 8 -20.51 20.49 14.64
N GLU A 9 -20.38 20.59 13.31
CA GLU A 9 -21.28 19.94 12.36
C GLU A 9 -20.85 18.52 11.97
N ILE A 10 -19.76 17.97 12.51
CA ILE A 10 -19.27 16.64 12.09
C ILE A 10 -20.26 15.50 12.40
N ASN A 11 -21.20 15.73 13.32
CA ASN A 11 -22.25 14.77 13.69
C ASN A 11 -23.66 15.21 13.29
N THR A 12 -23.78 16.16 12.36
CA THR A 12 -25.08 16.59 11.83
C THR A 12 -25.73 15.51 10.97
N ASP A 13 -27.06 15.38 11.04
CA ASP A 13 -27.84 14.48 10.18
C ASP A 13 -28.02 15.03 8.76
N ASN A 14 -27.72 16.31 8.55
CA ASN A 14 -27.84 16.93 7.23
C ASN A 14 -26.63 16.56 6.35
N LYS A 15 -26.82 15.61 5.43
CA LYS A 15 -25.79 15.14 4.47
C LYS A 15 -25.00 16.28 3.84
N LYS A 16 -25.67 17.35 3.37
CA LYS A 16 -25.00 18.46 2.68
C LYS A 16 -24.06 19.22 3.62
N VAL A 17 -24.50 19.43 4.86
CA VAL A 17 -23.70 20.11 5.88
C VAL A 17 -22.54 19.22 6.34
N LEU A 18 -22.79 17.92 6.56
CA LEU A 18 -21.74 16.96 6.94
C LEU A 18 -20.65 16.85 5.87
N LEU A 19 -21.01 16.77 4.59
CA LEU A 19 -20.03 16.77 3.50
C LEU A 19 -19.21 18.07 3.44
N GLN A 20 -19.82 19.22 3.74
CA GLN A 20 -19.08 20.49 3.85
C GLN A 20 -18.13 20.47 5.04
N ALA A 21 -18.55 19.95 6.19
CA ALA A 21 -17.72 19.81 7.37
C ALA A 21 -16.50 18.91 7.08
N LEU A 22 -16.71 17.72 6.53
CA LEU A 22 -15.63 16.78 6.18
C LEU A 22 -14.64 17.38 5.18
N LYS A 23 -15.10 18.16 4.19
CA LYS A 23 -14.21 18.87 3.26
C LYS A 23 -13.29 19.86 3.97
N VAL A 24 -13.83 20.64 4.91
CA VAL A 24 -13.07 21.62 5.68
C VAL A 24 -12.08 20.91 6.62
N ILE A 25 -12.56 19.90 7.35
CA ILE A 25 -11.75 19.08 8.26
C ILE A 25 -10.60 18.41 7.51
N SER A 26 -10.87 17.80 6.35
CA SER A 26 -9.84 17.17 5.51
C SER A 26 -8.75 18.15 5.08
N ARG A 27 -9.14 19.36 4.65
CA ARG A 27 -8.17 20.40 4.26
C ARG A 27 -7.30 20.82 5.45
N VAL A 28 -7.90 20.98 6.63
CA VAL A 28 -7.15 21.34 7.85
C VAL A 28 -6.22 20.20 8.25
N ALA A 29 -6.73 18.96 8.29
CA ALA A 29 -5.97 17.76 8.64
C ALA A 29 -4.75 17.53 7.74
N PHE A 30 -4.86 17.86 6.45
CA PHE A 30 -3.76 17.77 5.50
C PHE A 30 -2.55 18.64 5.90
N HIS A 31 -2.81 19.86 6.38
CA HIS A 31 -1.76 20.81 6.77
C HIS A 31 -1.36 20.71 8.25
N ASN A 32 -2.31 20.38 9.12
CA ASN A 32 -2.12 20.28 10.55
C ASN A 32 -3.00 19.15 11.11
N PRO A 33 -2.52 17.89 11.11
CA PRO A 33 -3.29 16.76 11.62
C PRO A 33 -3.59 16.87 13.13
N ASN A 34 -2.76 17.60 13.90
CA ASN A 34 -2.99 17.78 15.33
C ASN A 34 -4.25 18.61 15.62
N ALA A 35 -4.66 19.47 14.68
CA ALA A 35 -5.87 20.27 14.84
C ALA A 35 -7.16 19.42 14.90
N VAL A 36 -7.12 18.18 14.40
CA VAL A 36 -8.28 17.27 14.35
C VAL A 36 -8.19 16.13 15.37
N GLU A 37 -7.23 16.18 16.31
CA GLU A 37 -7.03 15.13 17.31
C GLU A 37 -8.30 14.85 18.12
N THR A 38 -8.97 15.91 18.57
CA THR A 38 -10.16 15.81 19.44
C THR A 38 -11.38 15.22 18.74
N ILE A 39 -11.40 15.20 17.40
CA ILE A 39 -12.52 14.69 16.59
C ILE A 39 -12.17 13.40 15.82
N ILE A 40 -11.02 12.78 16.12
CA ILE A 40 -10.58 11.58 15.40
C ILE A 40 -11.56 10.41 15.51
N ALA A 41 -12.23 10.29 16.67
CA ALA A 41 -13.25 9.26 16.90
C ALA A 41 -14.47 9.49 16.00
N ASP A 42 -14.91 10.74 15.85
CA ASP A 42 -16.04 11.09 14.98
C ASP A 42 -15.73 10.81 13.51
N ILE A 43 -14.52 11.16 13.06
CA ILE A 43 -14.05 10.86 11.68
C ILE A 43 -14.06 9.34 11.45
N LYS A 44 -13.57 8.55 12.43
CA LYS A 44 -13.58 7.08 12.35
C LYS A 44 -15.00 6.52 12.27
N ASN A 45 -15.95 7.07 13.01
CA ASN A 45 -17.35 6.66 12.93
C ASN A 45 -17.94 6.90 11.53
N LYS A 46 -17.50 7.94 10.81
CA LYS A 46 -17.97 8.21 9.44
C LYS A 46 -17.47 7.22 8.39
N LEU A 47 -16.47 6.39 8.70
CA LEU A 47 -16.05 5.28 7.83
C LEU A 47 -17.12 4.19 7.72
N HIS A 48 -18.07 4.17 8.64
CA HIS A 48 -19.17 3.19 8.72
C HIS A 48 -20.54 3.83 8.47
N HIS A 49 -20.57 5.00 7.82
CA HIS A 49 -21.82 5.67 7.48
C HIS A 49 -22.61 4.87 6.43
N SER A 50 -23.93 5.01 6.41
CA SER A 50 -24.79 4.37 5.40
C SER A 50 -24.72 5.03 4.02
N ASP A 51 -24.03 6.17 3.90
CA ASP A 51 -23.97 6.99 2.69
C ASP A 51 -22.55 6.95 2.13
N GLU A 52 -22.44 6.53 0.88
CA GLU A 52 -21.16 6.27 0.22
C GLU A 52 -20.29 7.53 0.08
N ASP A 53 -20.89 8.70 -0.15
CA ASP A 53 -20.14 9.94 -0.27
C ASP A 53 -19.50 10.31 1.08
N ILE A 54 -20.23 10.12 2.18
CA ILE A 54 -19.73 10.37 3.53
C ILE A 54 -18.60 9.40 3.86
N CYS A 55 -18.78 8.10 3.58
CA CYS A 55 -17.72 7.10 3.75
C CYS A 55 -16.48 7.45 2.93
N SER A 56 -16.66 7.84 1.67
CA SER A 56 -15.57 8.22 0.78
C SER A 56 -14.80 9.44 1.31
N TYR A 57 -15.50 10.47 1.80
CA TYR A 57 -14.87 11.63 2.41
C TYR A 57 -14.19 11.32 3.74
N ALA A 58 -14.76 10.43 4.56
CA ALA A 58 -14.15 9.96 5.79
C ALA A 58 -12.86 9.19 5.51
N CYS A 59 -12.88 8.29 4.52
CA CYS A 59 -11.70 7.57 4.03
C CYS A 59 -10.63 8.53 3.52
N TRP A 60 -11.02 9.52 2.71
CA TRP A 60 -10.11 10.56 2.22
C TRP A 60 -9.47 11.33 3.38
N THR A 61 -10.28 11.76 4.34
CA THR A 61 -9.82 12.50 5.53
C THR A 61 -8.85 11.65 6.36
N ALA A 62 -9.18 10.39 6.60
CA ALA A 62 -8.32 9.44 7.29
C ALA A 62 -6.97 9.27 6.59
N GLY A 63 -6.96 9.20 5.25
CA GLY A 63 -5.73 9.20 4.45
C GLY A 63 -4.89 10.46 4.63
N GLN A 64 -5.51 11.65 4.64
CA GLN A 64 -4.78 12.91 4.85
C GLN A 64 -4.14 12.98 6.25
N ILE A 65 -4.87 12.54 7.28
CA ILE A 65 -4.34 12.48 8.65
C ILE A 65 -3.21 11.45 8.74
N GLY A 66 -3.46 10.24 8.26
CA GLY A 66 -2.52 9.11 8.29
C GLY A 66 -1.22 9.37 7.55
N ARG A 67 -1.22 10.25 6.53
CA ARG A 67 0.01 10.69 5.84
C ARG A 67 1.04 11.30 6.80
N ASN A 68 0.57 12.04 7.80
CA ASN A 68 1.42 12.74 8.77
C ASN A 68 1.42 12.08 10.17
N ARG A 69 0.35 11.34 10.48
CA ARG A 69 0.09 10.67 11.76
C ARG A 69 -0.33 9.20 11.53
N PRO A 70 0.53 8.37 10.91
CA PRO A 70 0.17 6.98 10.60
C PRO A 70 -0.15 6.15 11.85
N GLU A 71 0.36 6.56 13.02
CA GLU A 71 0.10 5.94 14.31
C GLU A 71 -1.33 6.12 14.83
N TRP A 72 -2.12 7.06 14.28
CA TRP A 72 -3.51 7.28 14.69
C TRP A 72 -4.51 6.31 14.04
N TYR A 73 -4.07 5.60 13.01
CA TYR A 73 -4.86 4.59 12.31
C TYR A 73 -4.18 3.22 12.43
N SER A 74 -4.99 2.17 12.52
CA SER A 74 -4.45 0.82 12.67
C SER A 74 -3.67 0.39 11.44
N ASP A 75 -2.66 -0.46 11.64
CA ASP A 75 -1.92 -1.09 10.54
C ASP A 75 -2.87 -1.78 9.55
N LYS A 76 -3.98 -2.33 10.06
CA LYS A 76 -5.02 -2.96 9.25
C LYS A 76 -5.66 -2.05 8.20
N ILE A 77 -5.81 -0.75 8.48
CA ILE A 77 -6.32 0.21 7.49
C ILE A 77 -5.30 0.40 6.37
N ARG A 78 -4.01 0.48 6.70
CA ARG A 78 -2.94 0.62 5.70
C ARG A 78 -2.80 -0.65 4.85
N GLU A 79 -2.89 -1.83 5.47
CA GLU A 79 -2.97 -3.12 4.76
C GLU A 79 -4.16 -3.13 3.78
N ASN A 80 -5.38 -2.82 4.26
CA ASN A 80 -6.58 -2.85 3.44
C ASN A 80 -6.53 -1.84 2.28
N ALA A 81 -5.93 -0.67 2.49
CA ALA A 81 -5.72 0.30 1.42
C ALA A 81 -4.79 -0.24 0.32
N LEU A 82 -3.70 -0.92 0.71
CA LEU A 82 -2.79 -1.58 -0.24
C LEU A 82 -3.48 -2.72 -1.01
N PHE A 83 -4.29 -3.54 -0.33
CA PHE A 83 -5.10 -4.57 -1.00
C PHE A 83 -6.06 -3.96 -2.03
N ALA A 84 -6.78 -2.90 -1.67
CA ALA A 84 -7.68 -2.22 -2.59
C ALA A 84 -6.93 -1.68 -3.82
N LEU A 85 -5.78 -1.01 -3.60
CA LEU A 85 -4.95 -0.47 -4.69
C LEU A 85 -4.39 -1.58 -5.58
N GLY A 86 -3.98 -2.71 -5.02
CA GLY A 86 -3.52 -3.87 -5.78
C GLY A 86 -4.62 -4.47 -6.66
N TRP A 87 -5.85 -4.62 -6.14
CA TRP A 87 -6.98 -5.10 -6.94
C TRP A 87 -7.36 -4.12 -8.05
N ILE A 88 -7.47 -2.82 -7.74
CA ILE A 88 -7.78 -1.78 -8.72
C ILE A 88 -6.71 -1.76 -9.82
N GLY A 89 -5.44 -1.76 -9.43
CA GLY A 89 -4.33 -1.69 -10.38
C GLY A 89 -4.14 -2.96 -11.21
N ARG A 90 -4.54 -4.13 -10.68
CA ARG A 90 -4.61 -5.35 -11.50
C ARG A 90 -5.68 -5.24 -12.58
N ALA A 91 -6.83 -4.68 -12.26
CA ALA A 91 -7.92 -4.49 -13.21
C ALA A 91 -7.59 -3.39 -14.25
N ASP A 92 -7.06 -2.25 -13.81
CA ASP A 92 -6.59 -1.17 -14.67
C ASP A 92 -5.44 -0.38 -14.00
N PRO A 93 -4.17 -0.62 -14.39
CA PRO A 93 -3.01 0.06 -13.82
C PRO A 93 -3.05 1.58 -13.92
N ARG A 94 -3.76 2.15 -14.92
CA ARG A 94 -3.84 3.60 -15.15
C ARG A 94 -4.51 4.32 -13.97
N LEU A 95 -5.38 3.63 -13.24
CA LEU A 95 -6.09 4.20 -12.09
C LEU A 95 -5.20 4.36 -10.85
N VAL A 96 -4.09 3.63 -10.77
CA VAL A 96 -3.15 3.66 -9.63
C VAL A 96 -1.76 4.18 -10.00
N GLU A 97 -1.50 4.44 -11.28
CA GLU A 97 -0.17 4.83 -11.78
C GLU A 97 0.39 6.09 -11.09
N SER A 98 -0.47 7.08 -10.81
CA SER A 98 -0.09 8.29 -10.08
C SER A 98 0.24 8.06 -8.59
N ARG A 99 0.01 6.85 -8.07
CA ARG A 99 0.19 6.47 -6.65
C ARG A 99 1.25 5.41 -6.42
N ILE A 100 1.96 5.00 -7.46
CA ILE A 100 2.96 3.92 -7.37
C ILE A 100 4.07 4.27 -6.38
N GLU A 101 4.52 5.53 -6.36
CA GLU A 101 5.55 5.96 -5.41
C GLU A 101 5.08 5.86 -3.96
N GLU A 102 3.84 6.26 -3.67
CA GLU A 102 3.25 6.13 -2.34
C GLU A 102 3.01 4.68 -1.94
N ILE A 103 2.57 3.81 -2.87
CA ILE A 103 2.43 2.37 -2.63
C ILE A 103 3.79 1.80 -2.24
N ILE A 104 4.82 2.02 -3.08
CA ILE A 104 6.14 1.46 -2.88
C ILE A 104 6.78 1.98 -1.60
N HIS A 105 6.57 3.25 -1.24
CA HIS A 105 7.10 3.85 0.01
C HIS A 105 6.74 3.06 1.27
N MET A 106 5.64 2.29 1.24
CA MET A 106 5.23 1.42 2.34
C MET A 106 6.21 0.29 2.64
N PHE A 107 7.26 0.08 1.84
CA PHE A 107 8.39 -0.79 2.19
C PHE A 107 9.12 -0.36 3.48
N ARG A 108 8.94 0.90 3.92
CA ARG A 108 9.51 1.42 5.17
C ARG A 108 8.56 1.34 6.35
N ASP A 109 7.37 0.76 6.18
CA ASP A 109 6.40 0.69 7.27
C ASP A 109 6.93 -0.18 8.41
N LYS A 110 6.71 0.27 9.65
CA LYS A 110 7.11 -0.46 10.86
C LYS A 110 6.43 -1.82 10.97
N CYS A 111 5.23 -1.97 10.41
CA CYS A 111 4.45 -3.19 10.45
C CYS A 111 4.77 -4.09 9.26
N ALA A 112 5.27 -5.30 9.54
CA ALA A 112 5.60 -6.30 8.52
C ALA A 112 4.41 -6.64 7.62
N LYS A 113 3.19 -6.72 8.17
CA LYS A 113 1.98 -7.00 7.39
C LYS A 113 1.67 -5.90 6.37
N VAL A 114 2.00 -4.65 6.67
CA VAL A 114 1.85 -3.52 5.74
C VAL A 114 2.91 -3.61 4.64
N ARG A 115 4.18 -3.90 4.98
CA ARG A 115 5.23 -4.13 3.98
C ARG A 115 4.90 -5.30 3.04
N HIS A 116 4.41 -6.41 3.59
CA HIS A 116 3.93 -7.55 2.82
C HIS A 116 2.73 -7.17 1.92
N SER A 117 1.76 -6.40 2.43
CA SER A 117 0.63 -5.93 1.61
C SER A 117 1.08 -5.04 0.45
N MET A 118 2.20 -4.32 0.60
CA MET A 118 2.80 -3.54 -0.49
C MET A 118 3.41 -4.45 -1.55
N ILE A 119 4.12 -5.51 -1.16
CA ILE A 119 4.61 -6.54 -2.10
C ILE A 119 3.43 -7.14 -2.88
N TRP A 120 2.38 -7.56 -2.18
CA TRP A 120 1.17 -8.12 -2.78
C TRP A 120 0.49 -7.16 -3.77
N ALA A 121 0.38 -5.88 -3.41
CA ALA A 121 -0.20 -4.86 -4.29
C ALA A 121 0.66 -4.68 -5.55
N SER A 122 1.99 -4.66 -5.37
CA SER A 122 2.95 -4.54 -6.47
C SER A 122 2.86 -5.71 -7.44
N GLU A 123 2.79 -6.94 -6.92
CA GLU A 123 2.59 -8.15 -7.74
C GLU A 123 1.30 -8.09 -8.55
N ASN A 124 0.19 -7.68 -7.94
CA ASN A 124 -1.10 -7.62 -8.63
C ASN A 124 -1.09 -6.57 -9.75
N ILE A 125 -0.44 -5.44 -9.56
CA ILE A 125 -0.24 -4.41 -10.60
C ILE A 125 0.71 -4.93 -11.68
N ALA A 126 1.83 -5.56 -11.29
CA ALA A 126 2.86 -6.06 -12.19
C ALA A 126 2.37 -7.20 -13.10
N ASN A 127 1.35 -7.97 -12.68
CA ASN A 127 0.69 -8.94 -13.55
C ASN A 127 0.08 -8.30 -14.81
N THR A 128 -0.25 -7.01 -14.76
CA THR A 128 -0.87 -6.29 -15.88
C THR A 128 0.09 -5.29 -16.54
N LYS A 129 0.93 -4.58 -15.76
CA LYS A 129 1.88 -3.59 -16.28
C LYS A 129 3.20 -3.62 -15.49
N PRO A 130 4.08 -4.61 -15.75
CA PRO A 130 5.33 -4.81 -15.03
C PRO A 130 6.33 -3.64 -15.19
N GLU A 131 6.32 -2.95 -16.34
CA GLU A 131 7.21 -1.82 -16.68
C GLU A 131 7.24 -0.73 -15.60
N ILE A 132 6.11 -0.52 -14.91
CA ILE A 132 5.97 0.48 -13.86
C ILE A 132 7.00 0.27 -12.73
N PHE A 133 7.45 -0.97 -12.53
CA PHE A 133 8.33 -1.33 -11.41
C PHE A 133 9.83 -1.30 -11.75
N GLU A 134 10.23 -1.01 -12.99
CA GLU A 134 11.63 -1.08 -13.45
C GLU A 134 12.58 -0.24 -12.59
N LYS A 135 12.19 0.98 -12.23
CA LYS A 135 13.00 1.88 -11.40
C LYS A 135 13.03 1.52 -9.91
N TYR A 136 12.32 0.48 -9.48
CA TYR A 136 12.15 0.12 -8.08
C TYR A 136 12.72 -1.26 -7.72
N ILE A 137 13.37 -1.94 -8.66
CA ILE A 137 13.94 -3.28 -8.43
C ILE A 137 14.88 -3.32 -7.21
N ASP A 138 15.65 -2.25 -6.97
CA ASP A 138 16.51 -2.12 -5.78
C ASP A 138 15.75 -2.27 -4.46
N ILE A 139 14.50 -1.79 -4.39
CA ILE A 139 13.66 -1.89 -3.19
C ILE A 139 13.27 -3.35 -2.97
N TYR A 140 12.77 -4.04 -3.99
CA TYR A 140 12.40 -5.45 -3.86
C TYR A 140 13.61 -6.34 -3.58
N GLU A 141 14.78 -5.99 -4.13
CA GLU A 141 16.02 -6.69 -3.80
C GLU A 141 16.41 -6.51 -2.34
N SER A 142 16.14 -5.35 -1.75
CA SER A 142 16.38 -5.13 -0.31
C SER A 142 15.43 -5.94 0.58
N LEU A 143 14.19 -6.20 0.12
CA LEU A 143 13.19 -6.97 0.87
C LEU A 143 13.52 -8.48 0.92
N LEU A 144 14.37 -8.98 0.02
CA LEU A 144 14.94 -10.34 0.12
C LEU A 144 15.78 -10.54 1.40
N ASP A 145 16.19 -9.46 2.06
CA ASP A 145 16.94 -9.45 3.32
C ASP A 145 16.14 -8.77 4.46
N ASP A 146 14.82 -8.61 4.32
CA ASP A 146 13.98 -8.02 5.37
C ASP A 146 14.09 -8.85 6.67
N PRO A 147 14.18 -8.21 7.85
CA PRO A 147 14.28 -8.93 9.12
C PRO A 147 13.04 -9.75 9.46
N ASP A 148 11.88 -9.42 8.89
CA ASP A 148 10.65 -10.19 9.08
C ASP A 148 10.62 -11.42 8.16
N THR A 149 10.81 -12.58 8.76
CA THR A 149 10.89 -13.87 8.04
C THR A 149 9.52 -14.46 7.73
N GLU A 150 8.48 -14.06 8.47
CA GLU A 150 7.13 -14.64 8.40
C GLU A 150 6.32 -14.10 7.22
N TYR A 151 6.39 -12.79 6.94
CA TYR A 151 5.55 -12.13 5.95
C TYR A 151 6.34 -11.49 4.82
N VAL A 152 7.47 -10.84 5.11
CA VAL A 152 8.15 -9.99 4.11
C VAL A 152 9.22 -10.76 3.36
N ARG A 153 10.22 -11.30 4.06
CA ARG A 153 11.36 -11.99 3.43
C ARG A 153 10.91 -13.22 2.65
N GLY A 154 10.00 -14.00 3.22
CA GLY A 154 9.45 -15.22 2.61
C GLY A 154 8.70 -14.96 1.30
N GLU A 155 7.95 -13.85 1.23
CA GLU A 155 7.12 -13.51 0.07
C GLU A 155 7.86 -12.65 -0.97
N SER A 156 8.92 -11.94 -0.58
CA SER A 156 9.68 -11.06 -1.49
C SER A 156 10.14 -11.70 -2.82
N PRO A 157 10.54 -12.99 -2.88
CA PRO A 157 10.88 -13.62 -4.15
C PRO A 157 9.70 -13.73 -5.13
N GLU A 158 8.45 -13.74 -4.66
CA GLU A 158 7.27 -13.87 -5.52
C GLU A 158 7.08 -12.67 -6.45
N PHE A 159 7.44 -11.47 -6.02
CA PHE A 159 7.51 -10.29 -6.89
C PHE A 159 8.39 -10.55 -8.13
N PHE A 160 9.59 -11.09 -7.92
CA PHE A 160 10.51 -11.41 -9.02
C PHE A 160 9.96 -12.53 -9.91
N ARG A 161 9.25 -13.50 -9.33
CA ARG A 161 8.56 -14.55 -10.08
C ARG A 161 7.47 -13.96 -10.98
N VAL A 162 6.69 -12.98 -10.50
CA VAL A 162 5.66 -12.30 -11.30
C VAL A 162 6.29 -11.50 -12.43
N MET A 163 7.27 -10.65 -12.12
CA MET A 163 7.99 -9.85 -13.11
C MET A 163 8.65 -10.72 -14.18
N GLY A 164 9.32 -11.80 -13.77
CA GLY A 164 10.02 -12.72 -14.65
C GLY A 164 9.15 -13.47 -15.66
N LYS A 165 7.81 -13.45 -15.51
CA LYS A 165 6.90 -14.08 -16.51
C LYS A 165 6.83 -13.28 -17.80
N SER A 166 6.90 -11.95 -17.72
CA SER A 166 6.65 -11.04 -18.84
C SER A 166 7.82 -10.13 -19.14
N ARG A 167 8.60 -9.75 -18.11
CA ARG A 167 9.77 -8.88 -18.20
C ARG A 167 10.97 -9.47 -17.45
N PRO A 168 11.48 -10.65 -17.87
CA PRO A 168 12.65 -11.26 -17.26
C PRO A 168 13.90 -10.39 -17.41
N ASP A 169 14.00 -9.58 -18.46
CA ASP A 169 15.06 -8.60 -18.69
C ASP A 169 15.20 -7.57 -17.56
N ILE A 170 14.08 -7.13 -16.97
CA ILE A 170 14.09 -6.16 -15.86
C ILE A 170 14.68 -6.79 -14.58
N VAL A 171 14.42 -8.08 -14.34
CA VAL A 171 14.77 -8.76 -13.09
C VAL A 171 15.98 -9.69 -13.20
N GLU A 172 16.58 -9.81 -14.37
CA GLU A 172 17.80 -10.59 -14.61
C GLU A 172 18.92 -10.22 -13.62
N ARG A 173 19.10 -8.91 -13.37
CA ARG A 173 20.09 -8.39 -12.40
C ARG A 173 19.95 -8.99 -11.00
N SER A 174 18.76 -9.46 -10.64
CA SER A 174 18.45 -9.97 -9.31
C SER A 174 18.72 -11.47 -9.15
N ILE A 175 19.06 -12.20 -10.23
CA ILE A 175 19.31 -13.65 -10.21
C ILE A 175 20.32 -14.03 -9.14
N LYS A 176 21.48 -13.36 -9.07
CA LYS A 176 22.53 -13.66 -8.07
C LYS A 176 22.05 -13.48 -6.63
N LYS A 177 21.14 -12.55 -6.37
CA LYS A 177 20.56 -12.35 -5.03
C LYS A 177 19.57 -13.48 -4.72
N LEU A 178 18.73 -13.86 -5.68
CA LEU A 178 17.79 -14.97 -5.54
C LEU A 178 18.51 -16.33 -5.38
N GLU A 179 19.63 -16.56 -6.06
CA GLU A 179 20.45 -17.78 -5.88
C GLU A 179 20.96 -17.92 -4.45
N LYS A 180 21.42 -16.83 -3.82
CA LYS A 180 21.81 -16.84 -2.41
C LYS A 180 20.66 -17.22 -1.49
N LYS A 181 19.43 -16.87 -1.87
CA LYS A 181 18.21 -17.19 -1.10
C LYS A 181 17.81 -18.66 -1.17
N LEU A 182 18.44 -19.46 -2.03
CA LEU A 182 18.29 -20.93 -2.01
C LEU A 182 18.86 -21.57 -0.75
N GLU A 183 19.76 -20.88 -0.05
CA GLU A 183 20.37 -21.31 1.22
C GLU A 183 19.85 -20.51 2.42
N ASP A 184 18.76 -19.75 2.26
CA ASP A 184 18.16 -18.99 3.37
C ASP A 184 17.70 -19.92 4.49
N GLU A 185 17.77 -19.48 5.75
CA GLU A 185 17.32 -20.28 6.90
C GLU A 185 15.81 -20.58 6.83
N ASP A 186 15.03 -19.64 6.30
CA ASP A 186 13.59 -19.79 6.16
C ASP A 186 13.20 -20.64 4.94
N ARG A 187 12.35 -21.64 5.17
CA ARG A 187 11.93 -22.59 4.14
C ARG A 187 11.09 -21.93 3.05
N VAL A 188 10.21 -20.98 3.41
CA VAL A 188 9.32 -20.33 2.45
C VAL A 188 10.15 -19.50 1.47
N THR A 189 11.10 -18.74 1.99
CA THR A 189 12.08 -17.96 1.22
C THR A 189 12.80 -18.83 0.20
N ARG A 190 13.34 -20.00 0.60
CA ARG A 190 13.99 -20.94 -0.33
C ARG A 190 13.07 -21.42 -1.46
N ILE A 191 11.82 -21.75 -1.13
CA ILE A 191 10.83 -22.26 -2.09
C ILE A 191 10.48 -21.18 -3.12
N HIS A 192 10.15 -19.97 -2.66
CA HIS A 192 9.77 -18.87 -3.53
C HIS A 192 10.96 -18.39 -4.37
N ALA A 193 12.18 -18.32 -3.82
CA ALA A 193 13.40 -18.00 -4.57
C ALA A 193 13.64 -18.99 -5.71
N LYS A 194 13.52 -20.29 -5.44
CA LYS A 194 13.60 -21.33 -6.47
C LYS A 194 12.52 -21.17 -7.54
N GLY A 195 11.30 -20.83 -7.14
CA GLY A 195 10.18 -20.54 -8.04
C GLY A 195 10.45 -19.35 -8.95
N ALA A 196 10.97 -18.25 -8.40
CA ALA A 196 11.36 -17.06 -9.14
C ALA A 196 12.46 -17.35 -10.16
N LEU A 197 13.57 -17.96 -9.74
CA LEU A 197 14.68 -18.33 -10.62
C LEU A 197 14.23 -19.19 -11.79
N LYS A 198 13.42 -20.23 -11.51
CA LYS A 198 12.89 -21.11 -12.56
C LYS A 198 12.10 -20.33 -13.61
N VAL A 199 11.27 -19.37 -13.18
CA VAL A 199 10.46 -18.56 -14.10
C VAL A 199 11.32 -17.58 -14.89
N ILE A 200 12.23 -16.86 -14.22
CA ILE A 200 13.10 -15.88 -14.88
C ILE A 200 13.94 -16.57 -15.95
N LEU A 201 14.70 -17.60 -15.57
CA LEU A 201 15.60 -18.31 -16.48
C LEU A 201 14.86 -18.91 -17.68
N LYS A 202 13.66 -19.48 -17.46
CA LYS A 202 12.84 -20.03 -18.54
C LYS A 202 12.42 -18.98 -19.58
N ASN A 203 12.14 -17.75 -19.16
CA ASN A 203 11.65 -16.71 -20.07
C ASN A 203 12.76 -15.83 -20.65
N MET A 204 14.02 -16.06 -20.28
CA MET A 204 15.20 -15.43 -20.91
C MET A 204 15.69 -16.19 -22.15
N GLU A 205 15.27 -17.45 -22.32
CA GLU A 205 15.55 -18.31 -23.48
C GLU A 205 14.66 -17.94 -24.68
#